data_AF-A0A2N2J7U4-F1
#
_entry.id   AF-A0A2N2J7U4-F1
#
_cell.length_a   1.000
_cell.length_b   1.000
_cell.length_c   1.000
_cell.angle_alpha   90.00
_cell.angle_beta   90.00
_cell.angle_gamma   90.00
#
_symmetry.space_group_name_H-M   'P 1'
#
loop_
_entity.id
_entity.type
_entity.pdbx_description
1 polymer ?
#
loop_
_entity_poly.entity_id
_entity_poly.type
_entity_poly.pdbx_seq_one_letter_code
_entity_poly.pdbx_strand_id
1 'polypeptide(L)'
;MMGNGDYLKINEPNIVHENIDGETVILNLDSGNYYSVVNVGADIWTYIEKGVPVSEILPLIRNNYECSPGDEENAVNSFITQLKQEGLVIAVEGKSDDSLLPQNWKDQITVKSSKAAFDIPVLSKYTDMKDLLLLDPIHEVDATGWPSIKPSE
;
A
#
# COMPACT_ATOMS: atom_id res chain seq x y z
N MET A 1 11.58 15.26 -12.89
CA MET A 1 10.27 15.74 -13.34
C MET A 1 9.50 14.51 -13.73
N MET A 2 8.43 14.16 -13.01
CA MET A 2 7.51 13.09 -13.42
C MET A 2 6.75 13.60 -14.65
N GLY A 3 6.70 12.80 -15.72
CA GLY A 3 5.95 13.13 -16.91
C GLY A 3 4.45 13.14 -16.61
N ASN A 4 3.71 14.05 -17.26
CA ASN A 4 2.25 13.96 -17.26
C ASN A 4 1.86 12.62 -17.93
N GLY A 5 1.48 11.62 -17.12
CA GLY A 5 1.15 10.28 -17.59
C GLY A 5 2.13 9.17 -17.17
N ASP A 6 2.99 9.40 -16.18
CA ASP A 6 3.79 8.31 -15.62
C ASP A 6 2.89 7.27 -14.93
N TYR A 7 3.15 5.98 -15.21
CA TYR A 7 2.49 4.86 -14.55
C TYR A 7 3.44 4.15 -13.62
N LEU A 8 2.91 3.71 -12.48
CA LEU A 8 3.59 2.83 -11.54
C LEU A 8 2.88 1.48 -11.54
N LYS A 9 3.65 0.42 -11.31
CA LYS A 9 3.12 -0.90 -10.99
C LYS A 9 3.87 -1.48 -9.81
N ILE A 10 3.25 -2.44 -9.13
CA ILE A 10 3.88 -3.21 -8.07
C ILE A 10 5.06 -3.99 -8.67
N ASN A 11 6.17 -4.07 -7.92
CA ASN A 11 7.39 -4.73 -8.37
C ASN A 11 7.30 -6.27 -8.24
N GLU A 12 6.33 -6.85 -8.92
CA GLU A 12 6.13 -8.30 -8.98
C GLU A 12 7.25 -9.00 -9.80
N PRO A 13 7.62 -10.25 -9.46
CA PRO A 13 7.05 -11.11 -8.40
C PRO A 13 7.69 -10.92 -7.03
N ASN A 14 8.59 -9.95 -6.86
CA ASN A 14 9.41 -9.80 -5.65
C ASN A 14 8.62 -9.17 -4.49
N ILE A 15 7.46 -8.60 -4.77
CA ILE A 15 6.56 -8.03 -3.78
C ILE A 15 5.34 -8.93 -3.63
N VAL A 16 5.08 -9.34 -2.38
CA VAL A 16 3.84 -9.99 -1.97
C VAL A 16 3.09 -8.99 -1.10
N HIS A 17 1.79 -8.81 -1.31
CA HIS A 17 1.00 -7.89 -0.49
C HIS A 17 -0.42 -8.40 -0.28
N GLU A 18 -1.05 -7.93 0.79
CA GLU A 18 -2.43 -8.22 1.13
C GLU A 18 -3.10 -6.96 1.68
N ASN A 19 -4.34 -6.70 1.28
CA ASN A 19 -5.14 -5.60 1.82
C ASN A 19 -6.18 -6.17 2.79
N ILE A 20 -6.14 -5.73 4.05
CA ILE A 20 -6.97 -6.22 5.15
C ILE A 20 -7.51 -4.99 5.88
N ASP A 21 -8.82 -4.79 5.89
CA ASP A 21 -9.52 -3.74 6.65
C ASP A 21 -8.95 -2.30 6.50
N GLY A 22 -8.44 -1.95 5.31
CA GLY A 22 -7.87 -0.62 5.03
C GLY A 22 -6.38 -0.48 5.40
N GLU A 23 -5.74 -1.58 5.76
CA GLU A 23 -4.29 -1.74 5.86
C GLU A 23 -3.78 -2.56 4.68
N THR A 24 -2.68 -2.14 4.07
CA THR A 24 -1.90 -2.96 3.14
C THR A 24 -0.64 -3.43 3.83
N VAL A 25 -0.52 -4.75 3.93
CA VAL A 25 0.66 -5.47 4.37
C VAL A 25 1.51 -5.83 3.16
N ILE A 26 2.81 -5.53 3.19
CA ILE A 26 3.71 -5.70 2.04
C ILE A 26 4.99 -6.40 2.48
N LEU A 27 5.37 -7.46 1.78
CA LEU A 27 6.64 -8.17 1.94
C LEU A 27 7.48 -8.01 0.68
N ASN A 28 8.70 -7.50 0.85
CA ASN A 28 9.71 -7.48 -0.20
C ASN A 28 10.63 -8.70 -0.05
N LEU A 29 10.49 -9.66 -0.96
CA LEU A 29 11.21 -10.95 -0.93
C LEU A 29 12.71 -10.81 -1.16
N ASP A 30 13.17 -9.78 -1.89
CA ASP A 30 14.59 -9.56 -2.15
C ASP A 30 15.32 -9.07 -0.90
N SER A 31 14.69 -8.13 -0.19
CA SER A 31 15.29 -7.51 1.00
C SER A 31 14.95 -8.24 2.31
N GLY A 32 13.88 -9.03 2.32
CA GLY A 32 13.28 -9.61 3.52
C GLY A 32 12.55 -8.60 4.41
N ASN A 33 12.39 -7.35 3.97
CA ASN A 33 11.72 -6.31 4.74
C ASN A 33 10.21 -6.42 4.64
N TYR A 34 9.55 -6.11 5.74
CA TYR A 34 8.11 -6.00 5.86
C TYR A 34 7.69 -4.54 5.95
N TYR A 35 6.54 -4.21 5.37
CA TYR A 35 5.98 -2.88 5.42
C TYR A 35 4.48 -2.93 5.73
N SER A 36 4.00 -1.93 6.46
CA SER A 36 2.59 -1.69 6.69
C SER A 36 2.24 -0.28 6.24
N VAL A 37 1.09 -0.16 5.57
CA VAL A 37 0.54 1.09 5.07
C VAL A 37 -0.94 1.14 5.40
N VAL A 38 -1.42 2.25 5.97
CA VAL A 38 -2.83 2.42 6.36
C VAL A 38 -3.46 3.65 5.71
N ASN A 39 -4.78 3.73 5.76
CA ASN A 39 -5.57 4.92 5.39
C ASN A 39 -5.22 5.45 3.99
N VAL A 40 -4.81 6.73 3.90
CA VAL A 40 -4.43 7.40 2.65
C VAL A 40 -3.36 6.62 1.89
N GLY A 41 -2.38 6.03 2.58
CA GLY A 41 -1.33 5.25 1.95
C GLY A 41 -1.86 3.96 1.32
N ALA A 42 -2.80 3.27 1.99
CA ALA A 42 -3.40 2.04 1.48
C ALA A 42 -4.28 2.31 0.25
N ASP A 43 -4.98 3.44 0.22
CA ASP A 43 -5.70 3.90 -0.98
C ASP A 43 -4.72 4.20 -2.13
N ILE A 44 -3.60 4.89 -1.88
CA ILE A 44 -2.57 5.14 -2.90
C ILE A 44 -2.01 3.82 -3.44
N TRP A 45 -1.73 2.85 -2.57
CA TRP A 45 -1.29 1.51 -2.97
C TRP A 45 -2.30 0.85 -3.91
N THR A 46 -3.57 0.83 -3.51
CA THR A 46 -4.68 0.25 -4.30
C THR A 46 -4.82 0.95 -5.66
N TYR A 47 -4.58 2.25 -5.73
CA TYR A 47 -4.61 2.99 -7.00
C TYR A 47 -3.46 2.56 -7.92
N ILE A 48 -2.26 2.40 -7.39
CA ILE A 48 -1.11 1.91 -8.15
C ILE A 48 -1.35 0.48 -8.64
N GLU A 49 -1.88 -0.40 -7.77
CA GLU A 49 -2.25 -1.78 -8.11
C GLU A 49 -3.24 -1.81 -9.29
N LYS A 50 -4.25 -0.93 -9.27
CA LYS A 50 -5.27 -0.80 -10.32
C LYS A 50 -4.77 -0.06 -11.58
N GLY A 51 -3.51 0.34 -11.62
CA GLY A 51 -2.89 1.02 -12.77
C GLY A 51 -3.39 2.45 -12.96
N VAL A 52 -3.80 3.13 -11.90
CA VAL A 52 -4.15 4.56 -11.96
C VAL A 52 -2.90 5.37 -12.34
N PRO A 53 -2.99 6.32 -13.30
CA PRO A 53 -1.89 7.19 -13.64
C PRO A 53 -1.44 8.02 -12.43
N VAL A 54 -0.15 8.28 -12.27
CA VAL A 54 0.38 9.06 -11.13
C VAL A 54 -0.27 10.45 -11.06
N SER A 55 -0.59 11.05 -12.20
CA SER A 55 -1.29 12.34 -12.28
C SER A 55 -2.71 12.33 -11.72
N GLU A 56 -3.37 11.16 -11.68
CA GLU A 56 -4.75 11.00 -11.22
C GLU A 56 -4.84 10.62 -9.73
N ILE A 57 -3.74 10.18 -9.12
CA ILE A 57 -3.71 9.80 -7.70
C ILE A 57 -4.10 10.97 -6.79
N LEU A 58 -3.47 12.14 -6.94
CA LEU A 58 -3.76 13.30 -6.11
C LEU A 58 -5.21 13.81 -6.26
N PRO A 59 -5.78 13.94 -7.47
CA PRO A 59 -7.21 14.19 -7.65
C PRO A 59 -8.12 13.21 -6.91
N LEU A 60 -7.84 11.90 -6.97
CA LEU A 60 -8.61 10.88 -6.26
C LEU A 60 -8.52 11.04 -4.74
N ILE A 61 -7.33 11.34 -4.22
CA ILE A 61 -7.13 11.62 -2.79
C ILE A 61 -7.92 12.84 -2.35
N ARG A 62 -7.84 13.97 -3.08
CA ARG A 62 -8.63 15.19 -2.77
C ARG A 62 -10.14 14.96 -2.87
N ASN A 63 -10.57 13.97 -3.64
CA ASN A 63 -11.98 13.60 -3.75
C ASN A 63 -12.45 12.74 -2.57
N ASN A 64 -11.61 11.84 -2.06
CA ASN A 64 -11.94 10.92 -0.96
C ASN A 64 -11.60 11.47 0.43
N TYR A 65 -10.80 12.54 0.52
CA TYR A 65 -10.31 13.09 1.78
C TYR A 65 -10.49 14.62 1.87
N GLU A 66 -10.69 15.10 3.09
CA GLU A 66 -10.69 16.53 3.44
C GLU A 66 -9.24 16.99 3.63
N CYS A 67 -8.64 17.50 2.56
CA CYS A 67 -7.27 18.01 2.58
C CYS A 67 -7.23 19.48 3.01
N SER A 68 -6.27 19.84 3.87
CA SER A 68 -5.88 21.24 4.05
C SER A 68 -5.00 21.67 2.87
N PRO A 69 -5.18 22.87 2.29
CA PRO A 69 -4.48 23.24 1.06
C PRO A 69 -2.96 23.33 1.24
N GLY A 70 -2.20 22.51 0.50
CA GLY A 70 -0.76 22.70 0.24
C GLY A 70 0.16 21.58 0.73
N ASP A 71 -0.24 20.83 1.75
CA ASP A 71 0.61 19.77 2.33
C ASP A 71 0.36 18.41 1.69
N GLU A 72 -0.84 18.18 1.13
CA GLU A 72 -1.26 16.88 0.63
C GLU A 72 -0.50 16.47 -0.63
N GLU A 73 -0.18 17.42 -1.52
CA GLU A 73 0.58 17.14 -2.74
C GLU A 73 2.01 16.70 -2.42
N ASN A 74 2.67 17.43 -1.52
CA ASN A 74 4.02 17.09 -1.08
C ASN A 74 4.04 15.75 -0.33
N ALA A 75 3.04 15.49 0.51
CA ALA A 75 2.91 14.25 1.27
C ALA A 75 2.71 13.04 0.33
N VAL A 76 1.81 13.13 -0.64
CA VAL A 76 1.56 12.07 -1.64
C VAL A 76 2.81 11.82 -2.48
N ASN A 77 3.46 12.87 -3.00
CA ASN A 77 4.67 12.75 -3.82
C ASN A 77 5.85 12.15 -3.04
N SER A 78 5.99 12.53 -1.76
CA SER A 78 7.03 11.98 -0.87
C SER A 78 6.80 10.51 -0.59
N PHE A 79 5.55 10.12 -0.34
CA PHE A 79 5.18 8.73 -0.11
C PHE A 79 5.42 7.85 -1.35
N ILE A 80 4.98 8.29 -2.54
CA ILE A 80 5.26 7.58 -3.81
C ILE A 80 6.77 7.44 -4.03
N THR A 81 7.54 8.47 -3.69
CA THR A 81 9.01 8.42 -3.78
C THR A 81 9.61 7.38 -2.84
N GLN A 82 9.11 7.27 -1.60
CA GLN A 82 9.53 6.24 -0.65
C GLN A 82 9.22 4.83 -1.16
N LEU A 83 8.02 4.59 -1.72
CA LEU A 83 7.67 3.29 -2.32
C LEU A 83 8.65 2.88 -3.42
N LYS A 84 9.06 3.84 -4.28
CA LYS A 84 10.05 3.60 -5.34
C LYS A 84 11.45 3.33 -4.79
N GLN A 85 11.88 4.09 -3.78
CA GLN A 85 13.19 3.93 -3.15
C GLN A 85 13.33 2.58 -2.43
N GLU A 86 12.25 2.10 -1.82
CA GLU A 86 12.17 0.78 -1.19
C GLU A 86 11.95 -0.36 -2.21
N GLY A 87 11.88 -0.05 -3.51
CA GLY A 87 11.71 -1.03 -4.58
C GLY A 87 10.36 -1.74 -4.57
N LEU A 88 9.36 -1.17 -3.90
CA LEU A 88 8.01 -1.75 -3.79
C LEU A 88 7.19 -1.54 -5.07
N VAL A 89 7.44 -0.42 -5.75
CA VAL A 89 6.80 -0.08 -7.03
C VAL A 89 7.86 0.38 -8.03
N ILE A 90 7.60 0.11 -9.31
CA ILE A 90 8.48 0.48 -10.42
C ILE A 90 7.72 1.29 -11.46
N ALA A 91 8.45 2.18 -12.14
CA ALA A 91 7.91 2.92 -13.27
C ALA A 91 7.70 1.98 -14.45
N VAL A 92 6.58 2.16 -15.16
CA VAL A 92 6.32 1.48 -16.41
C VAL A 92 6.97 2.29 -17.54
N GLU A 93 8.07 1.78 -18.09
CA GLU A 93 8.72 2.41 -19.24
C GLU A 93 7.99 2.06 -20.54
N GLY A 94 7.32 3.05 -21.13
CA GLY A 94 6.68 2.93 -22.43
C GLY A 94 5.95 4.23 -22.76
N LYS A 95 6.24 4.82 -23.92
CA LYS A 95 5.49 5.98 -24.44
C LYS A 95 4.01 5.66 -24.44
N SER A 96 3.24 6.17 -23.47
CA SER A 96 1.79 6.40 -23.53
C SER A 96 1.09 5.50 -24.56
N ASP A 97 1.27 4.19 -24.45
CA ASP A 97 0.55 3.24 -25.26
C ASP A 97 -0.60 2.89 -24.35
N ASP A 98 -1.61 3.76 -24.41
CA ASP A 98 -2.86 3.67 -23.64
C ASP A 98 -3.48 2.27 -23.77
N SER A 99 -3.06 1.45 -24.75
CA SER A 99 -3.49 0.08 -24.97
C SER A 99 -2.93 -0.97 -23.99
N LEU A 100 -1.79 -0.72 -23.33
CA LEU A 100 -1.18 -1.67 -22.37
C LEU A 100 -1.55 -1.39 -20.91
N LEU A 101 -2.29 -0.30 -20.68
CA LEU A 101 -2.64 0.18 -19.36
C LEU A 101 -4.11 -0.14 -19.08
N PRO A 102 -4.52 -0.38 -17.82
CA PRO A 102 -5.92 -0.59 -17.48
C PRO A 102 -6.76 0.65 -17.85
N GLN A 103 -7.34 0.69 -19.05
CA GLN A 103 -8.16 1.82 -19.49
C GLN A 103 -9.43 2.01 -18.64
N ASN A 104 -9.81 0.98 -17.87
CA ASN A 104 -10.99 0.94 -17.03
C ASN A 104 -10.69 1.14 -15.54
N TRP A 105 -9.53 1.71 -15.16
CA TRP A 105 -9.25 1.98 -13.73
C TRP A 105 -10.38 2.79 -13.09
N LYS A 106 -11.03 3.69 -13.83
CA LYS A 106 -12.17 4.49 -13.37
C LYS A 106 -13.35 3.64 -12.88
N ASP A 107 -13.59 2.49 -13.51
CA ASP A 107 -14.65 1.56 -13.11
C ASP A 107 -14.26 0.70 -11.90
N GLN A 108 -12.95 0.59 -11.63
CA GLN A 108 -12.39 -0.19 -10.53
C GLN A 108 -12.15 0.63 -9.26
N ILE A 109 -12.19 1.97 -9.35
CA ILE A 109 -12.02 2.86 -8.19
C ILE A 109 -13.37 3.18 -7.57
N THR A 110 -13.53 2.77 -6.31
CA THR A 110 -14.67 3.18 -5.50
C THR A 110 -14.40 4.55 -4.88
N VAL A 111 -15.19 5.53 -5.28
CA VAL A 111 -15.22 6.84 -4.62
C VAL A 111 -16.01 6.74 -3.32
N LYS A 112 -15.45 7.27 -2.23
CA LYS A 112 -16.11 7.24 -0.92
C LYS A 112 -17.31 8.20 -0.92
N SER A 113 -18.42 7.78 -0.31
CA SER A 113 -19.66 8.60 -0.24
C SER A 113 -19.53 9.82 0.67
N SER A 114 -18.58 9.80 1.61
CA SER A 114 -18.22 10.91 2.48
C SER A 114 -16.70 11.03 2.56
N LYS A 115 -16.19 12.26 2.61
CA LYS A 115 -14.76 12.51 2.75
C LYS A 115 -14.31 12.19 4.18
N ALA A 116 -13.21 11.47 4.32
CA ALA A 116 -12.53 11.26 5.59
C ALA A 116 -11.48 12.36 5.84
N ALA A 117 -11.00 12.52 7.07
CA ALA A 117 -9.88 13.42 7.34
C ALA A 117 -8.61 12.97 6.60
N PHE A 118 -7.92 13.90 5.95
CA PHE A 118 -6.63 13.58 5.32
C PHE A 118 -5.54 13.44 6.38
N ASP A 119 -4.96 12.25 6.45
CA ASP A 119 -3.73 11.98 7.20
C ASP A 119 -2.54 11.86 6.24
N ILE A 120 -1.36 12.26 6.70
CA ILE A 120 -0.12 12.09 5.93
C ILE A 120 0.12 10.59 5.73
N PRO A 121 0.27 10.09 4.48
CA PRO A 121 0.55 8.70 4.23
C PRO A 121 1.94 8.31 4.76
N VAL A 122 1.99 7.23 5.53
CA VAL A 122 3.21 6.72 6.18
C VAL A 122 3.50 5.30 5.69
N LEU A 123 4.75 5.05 5.30
CA LEU A 123 5.28 3.72 5.01
C LEU A 123 6.02 3.21 6.25
N SER A 124 5.38 2.33 7.02
CA SER A 124 6.00 1.75 8.22
C SER A 124 6.86 0.56 7.82
N LYS A 125 8.17 0.62 8.05
CA LYS A 125 9.14 -0.41 7.65
C LYS A 125 9.63 -1.20 8.87
N TYR A 126 9.68 -2.51 8.72
CA TYR A 126 10.11 -3.46 9.75
C TYR A 126 11.17 -4.38 9.17
N THR A 127 12.38 -4.30 9.73
CA THR A 127 13.58 -4.99 9.22
C THR A 127 14.02 -6.15 10.12
N ASP A 128 13.49 -6.22 11.34
CA ASP A 128 13.79 -7.29 12.30
C ASP A 128 12.59 -8.23 12.40
N MET A 129 12.81 -9.54 12.25
CA MET A 129 11.77 -10.56 12.44
C MET A 129 11.11 -10.47 13.82
N LYS A 130 11.80 -9.90 14.83
CA LYS A 130 11.22 -9.65 16.15
C LYS A 130 10.11 -8.59 16.14
N ASP A 131 10.22 -7.57 15.31
CA ASP A 131 9.18 -6.53 15.20
C ASP A 131 7.93 -7.08 14.50
N LEU A 132 8.11 -8.08 13.62
CA LEU A 132 7.05 -8.77 12.91
C LEU A 132 6.24 -9.71 13.83
N LEU A 133 6.89 -10.35 14.81
CA LEU A 133 6.22 -11.18 15.82
C LEU A 133 5.33 -10.39 16.79
N LEU A 134 5.46 -9.06 16.84
CA LEU A 134 4.61 -8.19 17.68
C LEU A 134 3.24 -7.88 17.04
N LEU A 135 3.10 -8.11 15.73
CA LEU A 135 1.86 -7.88 14.98
C LEU A 135 0.99 -9.14 14.87
N ASP A 136 1.44 -10.28 15.41
CA ASP A 136 0.68 -11.52 15.44
C ASP A 136 -0.30 -11.52 16.65
N PRO A 137 -1.64 -11.59 16.44
CA PRO A 137 -2.61 -11.69 17.52
C PRO A 137 -2.47 -12.92 18.43
N ILE A 138 -1.58 -13.86 18.12
CA ILE A 138 -1.37 -15.09 18.89
C ILE A 138 -0.35 -14.85 20.03
N HIS A 139 -0.54 -13.82 20.87
CA HIS A 139 0.23 -13.63 22.12
C HIS A 139 -0.63 -13.57 23.39
N GLU A 140 -1.85 -14.12 23.34
CA GLU A 140 -2.55 -14.57 24.56
C GLU A 140 -2.59 -16.10 24.57
N VAL A 141 -1.44 -16.70 24.88
CA VAL A 141 -1.44 -18.05 25.44
C VAL A 141 -1.20 -17.93 26.95
N ASP A 142 -2.28 -18.07 27.71
CA ASP A 142 -2.17 -18.53 29.09
C ASP A 142 -1.28 -19.78 29.10
N ALA A 143 -0.56 -20.03 30.20
CA ALA A 143 0.53 -21.01 30.33
C ALA A 143 0.22 -22.49 29.98
N THR A 144 -0.94 -22.79 29.42
CA THR A 144 -1.39 -24.10 28.91
C THR A 144 -1.25 -24.13 27.39
N GLY A 145 -0.01 -24.31 26.90
CA GLY A 145 0.29 -24.45 25.48
C GLY A 145 -0.39 -25.65 24.80
N TRP A 146 -0.64 -25.53 23.50
CA TRP A 146 -1.18 -26.58 22.63
C TRP A 146 -0.09 -27.51 22.09
N PRO A 147 -0.39 -28.78 21.71
CA PRO A 147 -1.64 -29.51 21.87
C PRO A 147 -1.60 -30.56 22.98
N SER A 148 -2.67 -30.61 23.77
CA SER A 148 -2.92 -31.61 24.81
C SER A 148 -3.25 -32.98 24.18
N ILE A 149 -2.27 -33.89 24.16
CA ILE A 149 -2.57 -35.32 23.99
C ILE A 149 -3.21 -35.76 25.31
N LYS A 150 -4.52 -35.98 25.32
CA LYS A 150 -5.18 -36.66 26.45
C LYS A 150 -4.59 -38.08 26.54
N PRO A 151 -4.05 -38.53 27.69
CA PRO A 151 -3.72 -39.93 27.87
C PRO A 151 -5.02 -40.74 27.83
N SER A 152 -5.08 -41.73 26.95
CA SER A 152 -6.09 -42.77 26.95
C SER A 152 -5.94 -43.62 28.22
N GLU A 153 -7.01 -43.75 29.00
CA GLU A 153 -7.15 -44.76 30.06
C GLU A 153 -7.90 -45.98 29.52
#